data_AF-A0A2N1R2P3-F1
#
_entry.id   AF-A0A2N1R2P3-F1
#
_cell.length_a   1.000
_cell.length_b   1.000
_cell.length_c   1.000
_cell.angle_alpha   90.00
_cell.angle_beta   90.00
_cell.angle_gamma   90.00
#
_symmetry.space_group_name_H-M   'P 1'
#
loop_
_entity.id
_entity.type
_entity.pdbx_description
1 polymer ?
#
loop_
_entity_poly.entity_id
_entity_poly.type
_entity_poly.pdbx_seq_one_letter_code
_entity_poly.pdbx_strand_id
1 'polypeptide(L)'
;NSRVFPLPPIKVTRPNGHDKPWHIQDTEGLVDLMFKPERKNDMKINLLVASSDYHGPFGSFEGMLRSADGSEKIDALGLFGMGEQQYLRA
;
A
#
# COMPACT_ATOMS: atom_id res chain seq x y z
N ASN A 1 25.01 -6.26 -11.74
CA ASN A 1 24.67 -6.62 -10.34
C ASN A 1 23.19 -6.39 -10.11
N SER A 2 22.37 -7.43 -10.25
CA SER A 2 20.92 -7.36 -10.03
C SER A 2 20.57 -8.32 -8.90
N ARG A 3 20.79 -7.89 -7.66
CA ARG A 3 20.37 -8.64 -6.48
C ARG A 3 18.88 -8.37 -6.24
N VAL A 4 18.14 -9.41 -5.88
CA VAL A 4 16.71 -9.33 -5.57
C VAL A 4 16.54 -9.98 -4.20
N PHE A 5 15.84 -9.29 -3.30
CA PHE A 5 15.53 -9.78 -1.97
C PHE A 5 14.02 -9.95 -1.85
N PRO A 6 13.52 -11.14 -1.50
CA PRO A 6 12.11 -11.29 -1.18
C PRO A 6 11.82 -10.53 0.12
N LEU A 7 10.73 -9.77 0.13
CA LEU A 7 10.19 -9.17 1.35
C LEU A 7 9.21 -10.16 2.01
N PRO A 8 9.13 -10.17 3.35
CA PRO A 8 8.19 -11.01 4.07
C PRO A 8 6.74 -10.54 3.83
N PRO A 9 5.74 -11.36 4.19
CA PRO A 9 4.35 -10.94 4.14
C PRO A 9 4.10 -9.67 4.96
N ILE A 10 3.49 -8.68 4.32
CA ILE A 10 3.11 -7.43 4.97
C ILE A 10 1.65 -7.47 5.43
N LYS A 11 1.35 -6.64 6.44
CA LYS A 11 0.00 -6.28 6.84
C LYS A 11 -0.22 -4.80 6.55
N VAL A 12 -1.29 -4.50 5.83
CA VAL A 12 -1.75 -3.13 5.59
C VAL A 12 -2.89 -2.82 6.55
N THR A 13 -2.73 -1.81 7.40
CA THR A 13 -3.78 -1.34 8.32
C THR A 13 -4.16 0.11 8.01
N ARG A 14 -5.46 0.38 8.11
CA ARG A 14 -6.08 1.65 7.71
C ARG A 14 -7.12 2.06 8.76
N PRO A 15 -6.69 2.40 9.99
CA PRO A 15 -7.60 2.60 11.12
C PRO A 15 -8.59 3.76 10.89
N ASN A 16 -8.22 4.71 10.03
CA ASN A 16 -8.98 5.94 9.79
C ASN A 16 -9.68 5.97 8.41
N GLY A 17 -9.73 4.86 7.68
CA GLY A 17 -10.34 4.77 6.33
C GLY A 17 -9.32 4.77 5.18
N HIS A 18 -9.82 4.54 3.96
CA HIS A 18 -9.00 4.34 2.76
C HIS A 18 -8.36 5.62 2.20
N ASP A 19 -8.90 6.78 2.56
CA ASP A 19 -8.43 8.10 2.18
C ASP A 19 -7.59 8.80 3.28
N LYS A 20 -7.22 8.05 4.32
CA LYS A 20 -6.25 8.43 5.36
C LYS A 20 -4.96 7.63 5.23
N PRO A 21 -3.88 7.95 5.96
CA PRO A 21 -2.63 7.21 5.86
C PRO A 21 -2.77 5.71 6.17
N TRP A 22 -2.06 4.87 5.41
CA TRP A 22 -2.04 3.41 5.57
C TRP A 22 -0.71 3.00 6.16
N HIS A 23 -0.75 2.17 7.20
CA HIS A 23 0.46 1.56 7.78
C HIS A 23 0.71 0.21 7.12
N ILE A 24 1.91 0.01 6.60
CA ILE A 24 2.33 -1.17 5.87
C ILE A 24 3.54 -1.74 6.60
N GLN A 25 3.34 -2.84 7.30
CA GLN A 25 4.35 -3.39 8.23
C GLN A 25 4.40 -4.91 8.12
N ASP A 26 5.59 -5.48 8.27
CA ASP A 26 5.75 -6.93 8.47
C ASP A 26 6.06 -7.26 9.95
N THR A 27 6.25 -8.54 10.26
CA THR A 27 6.58 -9.02 11.61
C THR A 27 8.08 -9.12 11.90
N GLU A 28 8.93 -8.94 10.89
CA GLU A 28 10.39 -9.11 10.92
C GLU A 28 11.15 -7.76 10.96
N GLY A 29 10.45 -6.64 10.80
CA GLY A 29 10.99 -5.28 10.75
C GLY A 29 11.68 -4.90 9.44
N LEU A 30 11.44 -5.63 8.34
CA LEU A 30 12.08 -5.37 7.04
C LEU A 30 11.31 -4.32 6.23
N VAL A 31 10.02 -4.18 6.49
CA VAL A 31 9.09 -3.23 5.89
C VAL A 31 8.41 -2.45 7.01
N ASP A 32 8.62 -1.14 7.02
CA ASP A 32 7.86 -0.20 7.84
C ASP A 32 7.61 1.06 7.01
N LEU A 33 6.45 1.08 6.35
CA LEU A 33 6.06 2.14 5.43
C LEU A 33 4.71 2.76 5.84
N MET A 34 4.60 4.05 5.55
CA MET A 34 3.35 4.79 5.56
C MET A 34 3.04 5.25 4.15
N PHE A 35 1.89 4.84 3.62
CA PHE A 35 1.34 5.38 2.39
C PHE A 35 0.39 6.54 2.71
N LYS A 36 0.56 7.68 2.04
CA LYS A 36 -0.29 8.86 2.19
C LYS A 36 -1.10 9.06 0.90
N PRO A 37 -2.41 8.75 0.91
CA PRO A 37 -3.30 9.12 -0.19
C PRO A 37 -3.29 10.64 -0.42
N GLU A 38 -3.00 11.07 -1.65
CA GLU A 38 -2.97 12.48 -2.05
C GLU A 38 -4.03 12.82 -3.10
N ARG A 39 -4.43 11.83 -3.91
CA ARG A 39 -5.46 11.96 -4.95
C ARG A 39 -6.38 10.75 -4.91
N LYS A 40 -7.69 11.02 -4.86
CA LYS A 40 -8.73 9.99 -4.95
C LYS A 40 -8.89 9.51 -6.40
N ASN A 41 -9.18 8.23 -6.56
CA ASN A 41 -9.53 7.61 -7.84
C ASN A 41 -10.56 6.53 -7.54
N ASP A 42 -11.79 6.99 -7.35
CA ASP A 42 -12.91 6.18 -6.91
C ASP A 42 -13.77 5.81 -8.12
N MET A 43 -14.17 4.55 -8.22
CA MET A 43 -15.08 4.06 -9.26
C MET A 43 -16.19 3.21 -8.63
N LYS A 44 -17.42 3.70 -8.73
CA LYS A 44 -18.61 3.02 -8.18
C LYS A 44 -19.55 2.62 -9.29
N ILE A 45 -19.81 1.32 -9.40
CA ILE A 45 -20.72 0.76 -10.41
C ILE A 45 -21.80 -0.04 -9.70
N ASN A 46 -23.06 0.27 -9.97
CA ASN A 46 -24.22 -0.50 -9.52
C ASN A 46 -25.03 -0.95 -10.74
N LEU A 47 -24.85 -2.19 -11.17
CA LEU A 47 -25.81 -2.90 -12.02
C LEU A 47 -26.77 -3.64 -11.10
N LEU A 48 -28.07 -3.75 -11.43
CA LEU A 48 -29.09 -4.38 -10.58
C LEU A 48 -28.67 -5.71 -9.91
N VAL A 49 -27.82 -6.49 -10.58
CA VAL A 49 -27.32 -7.80 -10.11
C VAL A 49 -25.86 -7.77 -9.62
N ALA A 50 -25.11 -6.68 -9.82
CA ALA A 50 -23.69 -6.59 -9.50
C ALA A 50 -23.30 -5.19 -8.99
N SER A 51 -22.56 -5.13 -7.89
CA SER A 51 -22.03 -3.86 -7.36
C SER A 51 -20.52 -3.92 -7.22
N SER A 52 -19.83 -2.89 -7.69
CA SER A 52 -18.39 -2.67 -7.50
C SER A 52 -18.16 -1.34 -6.78
N ASP A 53 -17.40 -1.39 -5.70
CA ASP A 53 -16.91 -0.21 -4.97
C ASP A 53 -15.38 -0.26 -4.97
N TYR A 54 -14.78 0.54 -5.85
CA TYR A 54 -13.35 0.58 -6.07
C TYR A 54 -12.78 1.91 -5.60
N HIS A 55 -11.76 1.84 -4.74
CA HIS A 55 -10.99 2.98 -4.26
C HIS A 55 -9.51 2.75 -4.56
N GLY A 56 -8.96 3.50 -5.52
CA GLY A 56 -7.57 3.35 -5.96
C GLY A 56 -6.72 4.60 -5.76
N PRO A 57 -6.58 5.17 -4.55
CA PRO A 57 -5.90 6.45 -4.37
C PRO A 57 -4.43 6.42 -4.80
N PHE A 58 -3.99 7.51 -5.42
CA PHE A 58 -2.58 7.78 -5.69
C PHE A 58 -1.97 8.61 -4.56
N GLY A 59 -0.70 8.41 -4.29
CA GLY A 59 -0.02 9.08 -3.19
C GLY A 59 1.45 8.77 -3.09
N SER A 60 2.03 9.13 -1.95
CA SER A 60 3.44 8.95 -1.66
C SER A 60 3.67 7.94 -0.52
N PHE A 61 4.81 7.27 -0.57
CA PHE A 61 5.32 6.45 0.52
C PHE A 61 6.35 7.24 1.32
N GLU A 62 6.43 6.89 2.60
CA GLU A 62 7.47 7.32 3.52
C GLU A 62 7.80 6.16 4.45
N GLY A 63 9.04 6.07 4.92
CA GLY A 63 9.48 5.02 5.83
C GLY A 63 10.69 4.25 5.28
N MET A 64 10.92 3.04 5.78
CA MET A 64 12.13 2.28 5.49
C MET A 64 11.81 0.89 4.96
N LEU A 65 12.63 0.46 4.01
CA LEU A 65 12.81 -0.92 3.60
C LEU A 65 14.22 -1.39 3.96
N ARG A 66 14.36 -2.67 4.27
CA ARG A 66 15.66 -3.31 4.55
C ARG A 66 15.81 -4.57 3.74
N SER A 67 17.03 -4.85 3.28
CA SER A 67 17.34 -6.18 2.74
C SER A 67 17.27 -7.22 3.85
N ALA A 68 16.93 -8.46 3.49
CA ALA A 68 16.83 -9.57 4.46
C ALA A 68 18.15 -9.86 5.17
N ASP A 69 19.29 -9.53 4.56
CA ASP A 69 20.63 -9.65 5.15
C ASP A 69 21.08 -8.39 5.92
N GLY A 70 20.24 -7.36 5.98
CA GLY A 70 20.51 -6.09 6.67
C GLY A 70 21.57 -5.20 6.02
N SER A 71 22.14 -5.60 4.88
CA SER A 71 23.20 -4.87 4.19
C SER A 71 22.73 -3.57 3.53
N GLU A 72 21.45 -3.50 3.17
CA GLU A 72 20.85 -2.35 2.48
C GLU A 72 19.67 -1.80 3.27
N LYS A 73 19.59 -0.47 3.33
CA LYS A 73 18.48 0.27 3.92
C LYS A 73 18.03 1.30 2.89
N ILE A 74 16.77 1.24 2.50
CA ILE A 74 16.19 2.10 1.46
C ILE A 74 15.18 3.02 2.14
N ASP A 75 15.39 4.33 1.98
CA ASP A 75 14.42 5.34 2.40
C ASP A 75 13.38 5.50 1.30
N ALA A 76 12.11 5.29 1.65
CA ALA A 76 11.00 5.38 0.73
C ALA A 76 10.43 6.79 0.61
N LEU A 77 10.99 7.80 1.30
CA LEU A 77 10.52 9.18 1.30
C LEU A 77 10.34 9.71 -0.13
N GLY A 78 9.10 10.06 -0.46
CA GLY A 78 8.76 10.68 -1.73
C GLY A 78 8.62 9.71 -2.90
N LEU A 79 8.69 8.40 -2.66
CA LEU A 79 8.34 7.41 -3.68
C LEU A 79 6.84 7.47 -3.98
N PHE A 80 6.49 7.59 -5.25
CA PHE A 80 5.09 7.65 -5.68
C PHE A 80 4.52 6.25 -5.92
N GLY A 81 3.22 6.08 -5.64
CA GLY A 81 2.49 4.89 -6.08
C GLY A 81 1.00 4.96 -5.80
N MET A 82 0.38 3.79 -5.73
CA MET A 82 -1.07 3.63 -5.65
C MET A 82 -1.42 2.58 -4.60
N GLY A 83 -2.45 2.87 -3.81
CA GLY A 83 -3.12 1.89 -2.96
C GLY A 83 -4.42 1.44 -3.59
N GLU A 84 -4.90 0.25 -3.25
CA GLU A 84 -6.17 -0.28 -3.74
C GLU A 84 -7.05 -0.82 -2.61
N GLN A 85 -8.34 -0.54 -2.68
CA GLN A 85 -9.39 -1.26 -2.00
C GLN A 85 -10.51 -1.53 -2.99
N GLN A 86 -10.66 -2.80 -3.36
CA GLN A 86 -11.72 -3.25 -4.25
C GLN A 86 -12.71 -4.10 -3.48
N TYR A 87 -13.99 -3.74 -3.54
CA TYR A 87 -15.09 -4.59 -3.13
C TYR A 87 -15.93 -4.95 -4.36
N LEU A 88 -16.12 -6.24 -4.59
CA LEU A 88 -16.94 -6.77 -5.67
C LEU A 88 -18.01 -7.69 -5.09
N ARG A 89 -19.26 -7.45 -5.46
CA ARG A 89 -20.38 -8.36 -5.23
C ARG A 89 -20.96 -8.74 -6.59
N ALA A 90 -20.97 -10.05 -6.87
CA ALA A 90 -21.52 -10.69 -8.06
C ALA A 90 -22.53 -11.76 -7.66
#